data_AF-A0AAV5MDA1-F1
#
_entry.id   AF-A0AAV5MDA1-F1
#
_cell.length_a   1.000
_cell.length_b   1.000
_cell.length_c   1.000
_cell.angle_alpha   90.00
_cell.angle_beta   90.00
_cell.angle_gamma   90.00
#
_symmetry.space_group_name_H-M   'P 1'
#
loop_
_entity.id
_entity.type
_entity.pdbx_description
1 polymer ?
#
loop_
_entity_poly.entity_id
_entity_poly.type
_entity_poly.pdbx_seq_one_letter_code
_entity_poly.pdbx_strand_id
1 'polypeptide(L)'
;METKIEGADAYHRDAEKVPLLRDMPIPDGEKKNPIQKAISQTFKSTAYLANLLPTGTVLAFQLLAPIFTNQGNCDSVSRFMTTGLVALCGLSCFLLSFTDSFRDESGNVCHGFATIHGLWVIDGSDTLPPALAEKYRLRFIDFMHAFMSVLVFAAVALFDQNVVGCFYPTPSVDTQEILTAMPVGIGVICSMLFVVFPTKRHGIGFPLSTN
;
A
#
# COMPACT_ATOMS: atom_id res chain seq x y z
N MET A 1 45.21 48.58 45.70
CA MET A 1 44.11 47.81 46.32
C MET A 1 43.58 46.88 45.22
N GLU A 2 44.18 45.69 45.11
CA GLU A 2 43.69 44.43 45.73
C GLU A 2 42.57 43.79 44.88
N THR A 3 42.91 42.72 44.14
CA THR A 3 42.47 41.31 44.31
C THR A 3 41.07 41.04 43.73
N LYS A 4 40.92 40.22 42.66
CA LYS A 4 40.93 38.75 42.54
C LYS A 4 39.64 38.09 43.09
N ILE A 5 39.10 37.17 42.27
CA ILE A 5 38.40 35.90 42.60
C ILE A 5 36.87 35.83 42.38
N GLU A 6 36.54 35.02 41.37
CA GLU A 6 35.59 33.88 41.28
C GLU A 6 34.22 33.90 41.97
N GLY A 7 33.25 33.33 41.24
CA GLY A 7 32.22 32.48 41.85
C GLY A 7 30.89 32.51 41.11
N ALA A 8 30.52 31.37 40.52
CA ALA A 8 29.19 30.76 40.38
C ALA A 8 27.95 31.70 40.28
N ASP A 9 27.05 31.53 39.32
CA ASP A 9 26.02 30.50 39.48
C ASP A 9 25.29 30.16 38.17
N ALA A 10 24.99 28.88 38.06
CA ALA A 10 24.26 28.22 37.01
C ALA A 10 22.76 28.54 37.04
N TYR A 11 22.13 28.73 35.88
CA TYR A 11 20.72 28.43 35.68
C TYR A 11 20.41 28.21 34.18
N HIS A 12 20.77 27.04 33.65
CA HIS A 12 20.15 26.54 32.41
C HIS A 12 19.25 25.36 32.74
N ARG A 13 17.97 25.66 32.58
CA ARG A 13 16.76 24.86 32.70
C ARG A 13 16.90 23.47 32.07
N ASP A 14 16.66 22.45 32.88
CA ASP A 14 16.48 21.06 32.47
C ASP A 14 15.37 20.95 31.41
N ALA A 15 15.74 20.41 30.24
CA ALA A 15 14.82 19.73 29.35
C ALA A 15 15.43 18.36 29.10
N GLU A 16 14.95 17.40 29.87
CA GLU A 16 15.20 15.98 29.81
C GLU A 16 15.09 15.47 28.35
N LYS A 17 16.23 15.25 27.70
CA LYS A 17 16.29 14.51 26.44
C LYS A 17 16.54 13.04 26.77
N VAL A 18 15.49 12.24 26.74
CA VAL A 18 15.58 10.77 26.73
C VAL A 18 16.46 10.37 25.54
N PRO A 19 17.63 9.73 25.74
CA PRO A 19 18.50 9.35 24.65
C PRO A 19 17.97 8.04 24.04
N LEU A 20 17.06 8.13 23.08
CA LEU A 20 16.71 7.00 22.23
C LEU A 20 17.91 6.66 21.35
N LEU A 21 18.49 5.49 21.62
CA LEU A 21 19.48 4.77 20.82
C LEU A 21 20.84 5.47 20.70
N ARG A 22 21.62 5.33 21.77
CA ARG A 22 23.08 5.39 21.68
C ARG A 22 23.54 4.27 20.75
N ASP A 23 24.17 4.63 19.64
CA ASP A 23 24.83 3.72 18.70
C ASP A 23 25.73 2.74 19.45
N MET A 24 25.22 1.52 19.65
CA MET A 24 26.06 0.39 20.01
C MET A 24 26.74 -0.09 18.72
N PRO A 25 28.05 -0.43 18.74
CA PRO A 25 28.72 -1.01 17.60
C PRO A 25 27.94 -2.23 17.14
N ILE A 26 27.42 -2.19 15.91
CA ILE A 26 26.75 -3.32 15.26
C ILE A 26 27.81 -4.44 15.22
N PRO A 27 27.61 -5.59 15.89
CA PRO A 27 28.54 -6.70 15.76
C PRO A 27 28.49 -7.17 14.31
N ASP A 28 29.66 -7.23 13.68
CA ASP A 28 29.85 -7.72 12.32
C ASP A 28 29.11 -9.04 12.10
N GLY A 29 28.09 -9.00 11.24
CA GLY A 29 27.54 -10.16 10.54
C GLY A 29 27.05 -11.31 11.42
N GLU A 30 25.99 -11.12 12.20
CA GLU A 30 25.18 -12.25 12.66
C GLU A 30 24.62 -13.01 11.45
N LYS A 31 25.25 -14.14 11.11
CA LYS A 31 24.75 -15.08 10.11
C LYS A 31 23.42 -15.64 10.61
N LYS A 32 22.32 -15.06 10.12
CA LYS A 32 20.96 -15.56 10.36
C LYS A 32 20.91 -17.09 10.18
N ASN A 33 20.42 -17.80 11.18
CA ASN A 33 20.14 -19.23 11.11
C ASN A 33 19.14 -19.51 9.95
N PRO A 34 19.18 -20.69 9.28
CA PRO A 34 18.19 -21.06 8.25
C PRO A 34 16.74 -20.74 8.61
N ILE A 35 16.32 -20.93 9.88
CA ILE A 35 14.96 -20.59 10.33
C ILE A 35 14.71 -19.07 10.23
N GLN A 36 15.65 -18.24 10.70
CA GLN A 36 15.53 -16.78 10.63
C GLN A 36 15.55 -16.27 9.17
N LYS A 37 16.28 -16.95 8.28
CA LYS A 37 16.27 -16.65 6.85
C LYS A 37 14.91 -16.95 6.23
N ALA A 38 14.33 -18.12 6.53
CA ALA A 38 13.00 -18.49 6.06
C ALA A 38 11.94 -17.48 6.54
N ILE A 39 11.93 -17.15 7.83
CA ILE A 39 11.01 -16.14 8.41
C ILE A 39 11.19 -14.77 7.73
N SER A 40 12.44 -14.31 7.55
CA SER A 40 12.73 -13.03 6.88
C SER A 40 12.20 -13.01 5.44
N GLN A 41 12.33 -14.13 4.72
CA GLN A 41 11.84 -14.26 3.35
C GLN A 41 10.32 -14.23 3.29
N THR A 42 9.65 -14.91 4.22
CA THR A 42 8.19 -14.87 4.35
C THR A 42 7.70 -13.45 4.59
N PHE A 43 8.29 -12.72 5.55
CA PHE A 43 7.90 -11.33 5.81
C PHE A 43 8.12 -10.41 4.61
N LYS A 44 9.22 -10.57 3.87
CA LYS A 44 9.43 -9.81 2.61
C LYS A 44 8.36 -10.12 1.58
N SER A 45 8.00 -11.40 1.42
CA SER A 45 6.95 -11.82 0.50
C SER A 45 5.59 -11.26 0.90
N THR A 46 5.24 -11.31 2.19
CA THR A 46 3.98 -10.76 2.71
C THR A 46 3.92 -9.25 2.57
N ALA A 47 5.00 -8.53 2.89
CA ALA A 47 5.08 -7.09 2.70
C ALA A 47 4.95 -6.70 1.22
N TYR A 48 5.60 -7.46 0.33
CA TYR A 48 5.48 -7.28 -1.12
C TYR A 48 4.03 -7.44 -1.57
N LEU A 49 3.35 -8.51 -1.16
CA LEU A 49 1.94 -8.72 -1.47
C LEU A 49 1.05 -7.63 -0.89
N ALA A 50 1.27 -7.21 0.36
CA ALA A 50 0.51 -6.14 1.00
C ALA A 50 0.65 -4.81 0.27
N ASN A 51 1.84 -4.50 -0.27
CA ASN A 51 2.09 -3.28 -1.04
C ASN A 51 1.51 -3.32 -2.46
N LEU A 52 1.28 -4.51 -3.03
CA LEU A 52 0.55 -4.64 -4.29
C LEU A 52 -0.94 -4.37 -4.12
N LEU A 53 -1.47 -4.58 -2.90
CA LEU A 53 -2.85 -4.30 -2.58
C LEU A 53 -3.01 -2.82 -2.19
N PRO A 54 -3.96 -2.11 -2.80
CA PRO A 54 -4.28 -0.73 -2.43
C PRO A 54 -4.88 -0.66 -1.01
N THR A 55 -4.03 -0.68 0.01
CA THR A 55 -4.42 -0.72 1.43
C THR A 55 -5.25 0.50 1.81
N GLY A 56 -4.88 1.69 1.34
CA GLY A 56 -5.65 2.92 1.55
C GLY A 56 -7.06 2.85 0.96
N THR A 57 -7.19 2.32 -0.27
CA THR A 57 -8.49 2.17 -0.95
C THR A 57 -9.38 1.14 -0.25
N VAL A 58 -8.80 0.02 0.18
CA VAL A 58 -9.50 -1.01 0.95
C VAL A 58 -9.97 -0.46 2.30
N LEU A 59 -9.13 0.30 3.00
CA LEU A 59 -9.49 0.92 4.27
C LEU A 59 -10.64 1.92 4.10
N ALA A 60 -10.56 2.79 3.07
CA ALA A 60 -11.63 3.74 2.76
C ALA A 60 -12.95 3.02 2.45
N PHE A 61 -12.89 1.95 1.66
CA PHE A 61 -14.05 1.10 1.38
C PHE A 61 -14.64 0.52 2.67
N GLN A 62 -13.84 -0.09 3.54
CA GLN A 62 -14.30 -0.70 4.79
C GLN A 62 -14.97 0.30 5.73
N LEU A 63 -14.49 1.55 5.75
CA LEU A 63 -15.08 2.61 6.57
C LEU A 63 -16.41 3.13 6.00
N LEU A 64 -16.51 3.25 4.68
CA LEU A 64 -17.68 3.83 4.00
C LEU A 64 -18.77 2.81 3.68
N ALA A 65 -18.41 1.53 3.50
CA ALA A 65 -19.31 0.45 3.16
C ALA A 65 -20.53 0.36 4.10
N PRO A 66 -20.40 0.28 5.43
CA PRO A 66 -21.57 0.17 6.31
C PRO A 66 -22.49 1.41 6.25
N ILE A 67 -21.93 2.59 5.95
CA ILE A 67 -22.69 3.84 5.82
C ILE A 67 -23.51 3.83 4.53
N PHE A 68 -22.87 3.50 3.41
CA PHE A 68 -23.49 3.59 2.08
C PHE A 68 -24.45 2.43 1.82
N THR A 69 -24.22 1.29 2.45
CA THR A 69 -25.10 0.11 2.38
C THR A 69 -26.27 0.15 3.36
N ASN A 70 -26.33 1.16 4.24
CA ASN A 70 -27.27 1.18 5.36
C ASN A 70 -27.21 -0.12 6.19
N GLN A 71 -26.00 -0.52 6.58
CA GLN A 71 -25.71 -1.78 7.31
C GLN A 71 -26.23 -3.03 6.59
N GLY A 72 -26.21 -3.01 5.26
CA GLY A 72 -26.66 -4.11 4.39
C GLY A 72 -28.15 -4.12 4.07
N ASN A 73 -28.96 -3.24 4.64
CA ASN A 73 -30.37 -3.09 4.27
C ASN A 73 -30.54 -1.94 3.26
N CYS A 74 -30.22 -2.21 2.00
CA CYS A 74 -30.22 -1.20 0.94
C CYS A 74 -31.61 -0.92 0.38
N ASP A 75 -31.97 0.37 0.36
CA ASP A 75 -32.96 0.89 -0.57
C ASP A 75 -32.31 1.22 -1.93
N SER A 76 -33.08 1.77 -2.86
CA SER A 76 -32.58 2.14 -4.20
C SER A 76 -31.41 3.14 -4.16
N VAL A 77 -31.40 4.06 -3.19
CA VAL A 77 -30.39 5.11 -3.07
C VAL A 77 -29.09 4.54 -2.49
N SER A 78 -29.17 3.81 -1.38
CA SER A 78 -28.05 3.10 -0.78
C SER A 78 -27.40 2.12 -1.76
N ARG A 79 -28.19 1.42 -2.57
CA ARG A 79 -27.67 0.53 -3.62
C ARG A 79 -26.89 1.28 -4.69
N PHE A 80 -27.36 2.45 -5.13
CA PHE A 80 -26.63 3.30 -6.08
C PHE A 80 -25.34 3.85 -5.46
N MET A 81 -25.41 4.39 -4.25
CA MET A 81 -24.24 4.86 -3.49
C MET A 81 -23.19 3.75 -3.31
N THR A 82 -23.61 2.55 -2.91
CA THR A 82 -22.75 1.38 -2.74
C THR A 82 -22.11 0.97 -4.07
N THR A 83 -22.88 0.97 -5.16
CA THR A 83 -22.34 0.71 -6.51
C THR A 83 -21.27 1.73 -6.87
N GLY A 84 -21.53 3.01 -6.61
CA GLY A 84 -20.56 4.10 -6.81
C GLY A 84 -19.29 3.90 -5.98
N LEU A 85 -19.42 3.57 -4.70
CA LEU A 85 -18.29 3.29 -3.81
C LEU A 85 -17.44 2.13 -4.33
N VAL A 86 -18.06 0.99 -4.65
CA VAL A 86 -17.37 -0.20 -5.19
C VAL A 86 -16.68 0.13 -6.51
N ALA A 87 -17.35 0.86 -7.41
CA ALA A 87 -16.77 1.24 -8.70
C ALA A 87 -15.59 2.21 -8.55
N LEU A 88 -15.71 3.22 -7.68
CA LEU A 88 -14.64 4.19 -7.43
C LEU A 88 -13.43 3.54 -6.75
N CYS A 89 -13.65 2.67 -5.77
CA CYS A 89 -12.59 1.92 -5.13
C CYS A 89 -11.93 0.95 -6.11
N GLY A 90 -12.70 0.21 -6.92
CA GLY A 90 -12.16 -0.65 -7.97
C GLY A 90 -11.32 0.12 -8.99
N LEU A 91 -11.82 1.27 -9.45
CA LEU A 91 -11.09 2.17 -10.36
C LEU A 91 -9.81 2.71 -9.71
N SER A 92 -9.87 3.09 -8.43
CA SER A 92 -8.68 3.50 -7.66
C SER A 92 -7.66 2.38 -7.60
N CYS A 93 -8.07 1.13 -7.33
CA CYS A 93 -7.16 -0.01 -7.32
C CYS A 93 -6.48 -0.24 -8.67
N PHE A 94 -7.24 -0.09 -9.76
CA PHE A 94 -6.72 -0.16 -11.12
C PHE A 94 -5.69 0.94 -11.40
N LEU A 95 -6.04 2.20 -11.14
CA LEU A 95 -5.18 3.36 -11.41
C LEU A 95 -3.92 3.36 -10.55
N LEU A 96 -4.03 3.04 -9.26
CA LEU A 96 -2.89 2.99 -8.34
C LEU A 96 -1.84 1.95 -8.77
N SER A 97 -2.24 0.90 -9.49
CA SER A 97 -1.31 -0.11 -10.01
C SER A 97 -0.33 0.44 -11.07
N PHE A 98 -0.62 1.61 -11.64
CA PHE A 98 0.27 2.32 -12.57
C PHE A 98 1.09 3.43 -11.90
N THR A 99 0.91 3.63 -10.59
CA THR A 99 1.76 4.55 -9.84
C THR A 99 3.12 3.94 -9.57
N ASP A 100 4.12 4.80 -9.56
CA ASP A 100 5.49 4.42 -9.26
C ASP A 100 6.12 5.54 -8.42
N SER A 101 7.21 5.20 -7.75
CA SER A 101 7.98 6.15 -6.95
C SER A 101 9.47 6.04 -7.27
N PHE A 102 10.16 7.16 -7.13
CA PHE A 102 11.60 7.27 -7.32
C PHE A 102 12.17 8.28 -6.33
N ARG A 103 13.50 8.28 -6.17
CA ARG A 103 14.20 9.30 -5.39
C ARG A 103 14.81 10.33 -6.32
N ASP A 104 14.62 11.60 -6.00
CA ASP A 104 15.32 12.71 -6.64
C ASP A 104 16.80 12.75 -6.21
N GLU A 105 17.58 13.67 -6.78
CA GLU A 105 18.99 13.87 -6.43
C GLU A 105 19.19 14.35 -4.98
N SER A 106 18.16 14.96 -4.39
CA SER A 106 18.13 15.42 -3.00
C SER A 106 17.74 14.30 -2.02
N GLY A 107 17.38 13.12 -2.52
CA GLY A 107 16.92 11.98 -1.74
C GLY A 107 15.46 12.03 -1.33
N ASN A 108 14.65 12.99 -1.78
CA ASN A 108 13.21 13.01 -1.53
C ASN A 108 12.50 11.98 -2.41
N VAL A 109 11.39 11.43 -1.91
CA VAL A 109 10.55 10.49 -2.68
C VAL A 109 9.56 11.27 -3.51
N CYS A 110 9.63 11.08 -4.83
CA CYS A 110 8.67 11.60 -5.79
C CYS A 110 7.81 10.46 -6.32
N HIS A 111 6.53 10.74 -6.54
CA HIS A 111 5.55 9.84 -7.11
C HIS A 111 5.16 10.27 -8.52
N GLY A 112 4.77 9.30 -9.33
CA GLY A 112 4.31 9.56 -10.67
C GLY A 112 3.41 8.46 -11.22
N PHE A 113 2.80 8.78 -12.35
CA PHE A 113 1.93 7.88 -13.08
C PHE A 113 2.64 7.37 -14.34
N ALA A 114 2.64 6.05 -14.55
CA ALA A 114 3.23 5.47 -15.74
C ALA A 114 2.42 5.81 -17.00
N THR A 115 3.12 6.27 -18.03
CA THR A 115 2.55 6.59 -19.35
C THR A 115 3.29 5.82 -20.44
N ILE A 116 2.79 5.89 -21.67
CA ILE A 116 3.46 5.29 -22.84
C ILE A 116 4.80 5.98 -23.16
N HIS A 117 5.04 7.20 -22.66
CA HIS A 117 6.24 7.99 -22.92
C HIS A 117 7.22 8.02 -21.73
N GLY A 118 6.83 7.49 -20.57
CA GLY A 118 7.66 7.47 -19.36
C GLY A 118 6.83 7.72 -18.11
N LEU A 119 7.43 8.27 -17.05
CA LEU A 119 6.72 8.62 -15.82
C LEU A 119 6.22 10.07 -15.87
N TRP A 120 4.93 10.28 -15.63
CA TRP A 120 4.37 11.60 -15.38
C TRP A 120 4.43 11.89 -13.88
N VAL A 121 5.37 12.75 -13.48
CA VAL A 121 5.60 13.10 -12.07
C VAL A 121 4.44 13.96 -11.56
N ILE A 122 3.88 13.60 -10.40
CA ILE A 122 2.73 14.28 -9.79
C ILE A 122 3.19 15.28 -8.72
N ASP A 123 4.16 14.88 -7.91
CA ASP A 123 4.68 15.61 -6.76
C ASP A 123 6.21 15.74 -6.86
N GLY A 124 6.64 16.81 -7.52
CA GLY A 124 8.04 17.17 -7.68
C GLY A 124 8.22 18.25 -8.76
N SER A 125 9.25 19.08 -8.63
CA SER A 125 9.64 20.04 -9.66
C SER A 125 10.51 19.44 -10.75
N ASP A 126 11.13 18.29 -10.48
CA ASP A 126 12.18 17.75 -11.32
C ASP A 126 11.59 16.83 -12.39
N THR A 127 11.79 17.22 -13.63
CA THR A 127 11.52 16.36 -14.78
C THR A 127 12.59 15.29 -14.87
N LEU A 128 12.19 14.03 -14.87
CA LEU A 128 13.10 12.89 -15.06
C LEU A 128 13.83 13.02 -16.40
N PRO A 129 15.17 12.87 -16.43
CA PRO A 129 15.90 12.78 -17.69
C PRO A 129 15.29 11.71 -18.60
N PRO A 130 15.17 11.95 -19.92
CA PRO A 130 14.49 11.04 -20.84
C PRO A 130 14.98 9.59 -20.75
N ALA A 131 16.29 9.39 -20.56
CA ALA A 131 16.90 8.08 -20.41
C ALA A 131 16.42 7.30 -19.16
N LEU A 132 16.12 7.99 -18.06
CA LEU A 132 15.57 7.38 -16.85
C LEU A 132 14.06 7.18 -16.97
N ALA A 133 13.35 8.12 -17.61
CA ALA A 133 11.91 8.04 -17.83
C ALA A 133 11.50 6.80 -18.65
N GLU A 134 12.34 6.33 -19.58
CA GLU A 134 12.07 5.13 -20.36
C GLU A 134 11.89 3.87 -19.50
N LYS A 135 12.60 3.76 -18.37
CA LYS A 135 12.47 2.64 -17.42
C LYS A 135 11.07 2.54 -16.82
N TYR A 136 10.35 3.65 -16.76
CA TYR A 136 9.03 3.77 -16.15
C TYR A 136 7.88 3.67 -17.16
N ARG A 137 8.14 3.38 -18.43
CA ARG A 137 7.10 3.23 -19.45
C ARG A 137 6.14 2.09 -19.13
N LEU A 138 4.88 2.26 -19.52
CA LEU A 138 3.86 1.23 -19.38
C LEU A 138 4.26 -0.08 -20.05
N ARG A 139 4.05 -1.19 -19.36
CA ARG A 139 4.26 -2.54 -19.87
C ARG A 139 2.98 -3.35 -19.78
N PHE A 140 2.83 -4.36 -20.63
CA PHE A 140 1.66 -5.25 -20.60
C PHE A 140 1.44 -5.89 -19.21
N ILE A 141 2.52 -6.25 -18.52
CA ILE A 141 2.46 -6.81 -17.16
C ILE A 141 1.85 -5.83 -16.14
N ASP A 142 1.94 -4.52 -16.37
CA ASP A 142 1.33 -3.51 -15.48
C ASP A 142 -0.21 -3.63 -15.54
N PHE A 143 -0.79 -3.89 -16.71
CA PHE A 143 -2.24 -4.11 -16.88
C PHE A 143 -2.71 -5.42 -16.24
N MET A 144 -1.89 -6.48 -16.34
CA MET A 144 -2.18 -7.74 -15.65
C MET A 144 -2.26 -7.51 -14.13
N HIS A 145 -1.30 -6.77 -13.55
CA HIS A 145 -1.34 -6.43 -12.12
C HIS A 145 -2.54 -5.56 -11.77
N ALA A 146 -2.83 -4.53 -12.58
CA ALA A 146 -3.98 -3.68 -12.36
C ALA A 146 -5.30 -4.47 -12.34
N PHE A 147 -5.47 -5.42 -13.25
CA PHE A 147 -6.64 -6.30 -13.27
C PHE A 147 -6.69 -7.23 -12.03
N MET A 148 -5.56 -7.83 -11.65
CA MET A 148 -5.50 -8.65 -10.44
C MET A 148 -5.79 -7.85 -9.17
N SER A 149 -5.34 -6.61 -9.07
CA SER A 149 -5.66 -5.68 -7.97
C SER A 149 -7.17 -5.41 -7.87
N VAL A 150 -7.84 -5.24 -9.02
CA VAL A 150 -9.31 -5.09 -9.07
C VAL A 150 -10.00 -6.38 -8.61
N LEU A 151 -9.53 -7.55 -9.05
CA LEU A 151 -10.09 -8.83 -8.61
C LEU A 151 -9.94 -9.03 -7.10
N VAL A 152 -8.78 -8.74 -6.53
CA VAL A 152 -8.59 -8.84 -5.08
C VAL A 152 -9.50 -7.85 -4.34
N PHE A 153 -9.65 -6.62 -4.85
CA PHE A 153 -10.63 -5.70 -4.28
C PHE A 153 -12.07 -6.22 -4.37
N ALA A 154 -12.45 -6.82 -5.51
CA ALA A 154 -13.76 -7.45 -5.66
C ALA A 154 -13.96 -8.59 -4.64
N ALA A 155 -12.93 -9.40 -4.39
CA ALA A 155 -12.98 -10.42 -3.34
C ALA A 155 -13.19 -9.80 -1.95
N VAL A 156 -12.53 -8.69 -1.63
CA VAL A 156 -12.75 -7.95 -0.37
C VAL A 156 -14.19 -7.43 -0.29
N ALA A 157 -14.72 -6.86 -1.36
CA ALA A 157 -16.09 -6.36 -1.40
C ALA A 157 -17.13 -7.48 -1.26
N LEU A 158 -16.88 -8.65 -1.85
CA LEU A 158 -17.71 -9.85 -1.70
C LEU A 158 -17.58 -10.52 -0.33
N PHE A 159 -16.52 -10.24 0.42
CA PHE A 159 -16.36 -10.72 1.79
C PHE A 159 -17.11 -9.83 2.80
N ASP A 160 -17.38 -8.57 2.45
CA ASP A 160 -18.13 -7.64 3.29
C ASP A 160 -19.62 -7.99 3.31
N GLN A 161 -20.12 -8.34 4.51
CA GLN A 161 -21.50 -8.78 4.69
C GLN A 161 -22.53 -7.69 4.41
N ASN A 162 -22.18 -6.42 4.63
CA ASN A 162 -23.10 -5.32 4.32
C ASN A 162 -23.23 -5.12 2.81
N VAL A 163 -22.12 -5.22 2.07
CA VAL A 163 -22.15 -5.14 0.61
C VAL A 163 -22.88 -6.33 0.00
N VAL A 164 -22.61 -7.54 0.49
CA VAL A 164 -23.34 -8.74 0.05
C VAL A 164 -24.83 -8.63 0.36
N GLY A 165 -25.21 -8.26 1.58
CA GLY A 165 -26.61 -8.06 1.97
C GLY A 165 -27.31 -6.98 1.13
N CYS A 166 -26.60 -5.91 0.78
CA CYS A 166 -27.11 -4.82 -0.06
C CYS A 166 -27.45 -5.28 -1.49
N PHE A 167 -26.56 -6.06 -2.12
CA PHE A 167 -26.74 -6.48 -3.52
C PHE A 167 -27.53 -7.78 -3.67
N TYR A 168 -27.42 -8.66 -2.68
CA TYR A 168 -28.03 -9.99 -2.63
C TYR A 168 -28.76 -10.18 -1.29
N PRO A 169 -29.86 -9.44 -1.03
CA PRO A 169 -30.57 -9.51 0.25
C PRO A 169 -31.24 -10.86 0.51
N THR A 170 -31.62 -11.58 -0.54
CA THR A 170 -32.23 -12.92 -0.49
C THR A 170 -31.55 -13.83 -1.52
N PRO A 171 -30.30 -14.25 -1.29
CA PRO A 171 -29.58 -15.09 -2.23
C PRO A 171 -30.19 -16.50 -2.26
N SER A 172 -30.19 -17.14 -3.43
CA SER A 172 -30.43 -18.58 -3.49
C SER A 172 -29.30 -19.35 -2.81
N VAL A 173 -29.55 -20.62 -2.43
CA VAL A 173 -28.52 -21.50 -1.84
C VAL A 173 -27.26 -21.55 -2.71
N ASP A 174 -27.43 -21.80 -4.01
CA ASP A 174 -26.32 -21.85 -4.96
C ASP A 174 -25.54 -20.52 -5.02
N THR A 175 -26.26 -19.39 -4.98
CA THR A 175 -25.62 -18.05 -4.98
C THR A 175 -24.82 -17.84 -3.70
N GLN A 176 -25.37 -18.25 -2.56
CA GLN A 176 -24.69 -18.13 -1.26
C GLN A 176 -23.41 -18.98 -1.21
N GLU A 177 -23.44 -20.20 -1.74
CA GLU A 177 -22.24 -21.05 -1.85
C GLU A 177 -21.16 -20.37 -2.70
N ILE A 178 -21.54 -19.85 -3.86
CA ILE A 178 -20.62 -19.14 -4.77
C ILE A 178 -20.03 -17.90 -4.09
N LEU A 179 -20.87 -17.06 -3.46
CA LEU A 179 -20.42 -15.84 -2.77
C LEU A 179 -19.46 -16.13 -1.62
N THR A 180 -19.61 -17.29 -0.96
CA THR A 180 -18.74 -17.70 0.14
C THR A 180 -17.39 -18.22 -0.36
N ALA A 181 -17.38 -19.01 -1.44
CA ALA A 181 -16.17 -19.63 -1.95
C ALA A 181 -15.34 -18.72 -2.87
N MET A 182 -15.99 -17.82 -3.63
CA MET A 182 -15.35 -17.00 -4.66
C MET A 182 -14.23 -16.10 -4.14
N PRO A 183 -14.39 -15.35 -3.02
CA PRO A 183 -13.32 -14.50 -2.50
C PRO A 183 -12.04 -15.27 -2.20
N VAL A 184 -12.17 -16.48 -1.64
CA VAL A 184 -11.04 -17.36 -1.32
C VAL A 184 -10.34 -17.82 -2.60
N GLY A 185 -11.10 -18.25 -3.60
CA GLY A 185 -10.57 -18.67 -4.90
C GLY A 185 -9.79 -17.53 -5.59
N ILE A 186 -10.36 -16.33 -5.62
CA ILE A 186 -9.69 -15.14 -6.16
C ILE A 186 -8.39 -14.86 -5.40
N GLY A 187 -8.43 -14.84 -4.06
CA GLY A 187 -7.26 -14.58 -3.23
C GLY A 187 -6.11 -15.54 -3.49
N VAL A 188 -6.40 -16.84 -3.61
CA VAL A 188 -5.40 -17.88 -3.90
C VAL A 188 -4.80 -17.68 -5.30
N ILE A 189 -5.63 -17.53 -6.33
CA ILE A 189 -5.18 -17.40 -7.73
C ILE A 189 -4.37 -16.11 -7.91
N CYS A 190 -4.86 -14.96 -7.43
CA CYS A 190 -4.17 -13.69 -7.54
C CYS A 190 -2.83 -13.70 -6.79
N SER A 191 -2.77 -14.31 -5.60
CA SER A 191 -1.51 -14.45 -4.84
C SER A 191 -0.47 -15.25 -5.62
N MET A 192 -0.86 -16.37 -6.24
CA MET A 192 0.05 -17.16 -7.08
C MET A 192 0.53 -16.36 -8.29
N LEU A 193 -0.37 -15.66 -8.98
CA LEU A 193 -0.03 -14.89 -10.17
C LEU A 193 0.90 -13.71 -9.86
N PHE A 194 0.70 -13.00 -8.74
CA PHE A 194 1.62 -11.94 -8.31
C PHE A 194 3.04 -12.45 -8.01
N VAL A 195 3.17 -13.69 -7.53
CA VAL A 195 4.48 -14.29 -7.29
C VAL A 195 5.13 -14.75 -8.60
N VAL A 196 4.36 -15.37 -9.50
CA VAL A 196 4.87 -15.88 -10.80
C VAL A 196 5.24 -14.74 -11.75
N PHE A 197 4.48 -13.66 -11.72
CA PHE A 197 4.66 -12.50 -12.58
C PHE A 197 4.95 -11.26 -11.72
N PRO A 198 6.16 -11.08 -11.20
CA PRO A 198 6.47 -9.96 -10.31
C PRO A 198 6.53 -8.64 -11.08
N THR A 199 5.93 -7.58 -10.53
CA THR A 199 6.12 -6.20 -11.01
C THR A 199 7.46 -5.62 -10.54
N LYS A 200 7.97 -4.65 -11.32
CA LYS A 200 9.13 -3.81 -10.93
C LYS A 200 8.72 -2.41 -10.47
N ARG A 201 7.43 -2.13 -10.44
CA ARG A 201 6.87 -0.86 -9.96
C ARG A 201 7.02 -0.79 -8.45
N HIS A 202 7.36 0.39 -7.95
CA HIS A 202 7.38 0.73 -6.53
C HIS A 202 6.24 1.71 -6.30
N GLY A 203 5.02 1.19 -6.24
CA GLY A 203 3.84 1.99 -5.90
C GLY A 203 3.91 2.56 -4.48
N ILE A 204 2.82 3.20 -4.06
CA ILE A 204 2.72 3.75 -2.70
C ILE A 204 2.90 2.62 -1.66
N GLY A 205 3.79 2.83 -0.68
CA GLY A 205 4.08 1.86 0.38
C GLY A 205 5.28 0.93 0.12
N PHE A 206 5.83 0.90 -1.10
CA PHE A 206 7.05 0.15 -1.37
C PHE A 206 8.29 0.80 -0.73
N PRO A 207 9.17 0.03 -0.07
CA PRO A 207 10.46 0.57 0.38
C PRO A 207 11.35 0.81 -0.84
N LEU A 208 11.83 2.05 -1.00
CA LEU A 208 12.85 2.39 -1.98
C LEU A 208 14.23 2.05 -1.42
N SER A 209 15.04 1.33 -2.20
CA SER A 209 16.45 1.09 -1.83
C SER A 209 17.21 2.40 -1.74
N THR A 210 18.11 2.51 -0.76
CA THR A 210 19.11 3.58 -0.71
C THR A 210 20.09 3.41 -1.89
N ASN A 211 20.45 4.51 -2.54
CA ASN A 211 21.55 4.56 -3.51
C ASN A 211 22.89 4.29 -2.84
#